data_AF-A0A228QC78-F1
#
_entry.id   AF-A0A228QC78-F1
#
_cell.length_a   1.000
_cell.length_b   1.000
_cell.length_c   1.000
_cell.angle_alpha   90.00
_cell.angle_beta   90.00
_cell.angle_gamma   90.00
#
_symmetry.space_group_name_H-M   'P 1'
#
loop_
_entity.id
_entity.type
_entity.pdbx_description
1 polymer ?
#
loop_
_entity_poly.entity_id
_entity_poly.type
_entity_poly.pdbx_seq_one_letter_code
_entity_poly.pdbx_strand_id
1 'polypeptide(L)'
;MIRQTVAALALAGTAVSVAHAAQLTVEEIDADARQQTVYQCANHKPPVRVSYWLAGNGQSFALVPVDGKQMLFVDTVSASGARYQAGRYTWWTKGKEATLRDEIADPQSPPLLGDCVQVEKKKKKG
;
A
#
# COMPACT_ATOMS: atom_id res chain seq x y z
N MET A 1 -2.28 61.80 -42.68
CA MET A 1 -2.63 61.41 -41.31
C MET A 1 -3.41 60.11 -41.36
N ILE A 2 -2.86 59.00 -40.86
CA ILE A 2 -3.56 57.83 -40.28
C ILE A 2 -2.49 57.06 -39.50
N ARG A 3 -2.65 56.96 -38.19
CA ARG A 3 -1.81 56.19 -37.26
C ARG A 3 -2.28 54.73 -37.27
N GLN A 4 -1.40 53.78 -37.57
CA GLN A 4 -1.67 52.36 -37.34
C GLN A 4 -1.09 51.96 -35.97
N THR A 5 -1.97 51.64 -35.03
CA THR A 5 -1.61 51.06 -33.73
C THR A 5 -1.60 49.54 -33.85
N VAL A 6 -0.43 48.93 -33.70
CA VAL A 6 -0.27 47.48 -33.56
C VAL A 6 -0.63 47.09 -32.13
N ALA A 7 -1.67 46.27 -31.95
CA ALA A 7 -2.04 45.71 -30.66
C ALA A 7 -1.21 44.45 -30.40
N ALA A 8 -0.36 44.47 -29.37
CA ALA A 8 0.37 43.30 -28.90
C ALA A 8 -0.51 42.48 -27.95
N LEU A 9 -0.87 41.24 -28.33
CA LEU A 9 -1.47 40.27 -27.41
C LEU A 9 -0.39 39.69 -26.50
N ALA A 10 -0.46 40.01 -25.20
CA ALA A 10 0.34 39.34 -24.18
C ALA A 10 -0.30 37.99 -23.83
N LEU A 11 0.37 36.88 -24.12
CA LEU A 11 0.01 35.56 -23.60
C LEU A 11 0.45 35.48 -22.13
N ALA A 12 -0.52 35.56 -21.21
CA ALA A 12 -0.30 35.28 -19.79
C ALA A 12 -0.11 33.77 -19.59
N GLY A 13 1.11 33.35 -19.28
CA GLY A 13 1.42 31.96 -18.92
C GLY A 13 0.85 31.61 -17.55
N THR A 14 -0.04 30.63 -17.49
CA THR A 14 -0.54 30.07 -16.23
C THR A 14 0.53 29.16 -15.60
N ALA A 15 1.12 29.59 -14.49
CA ALA A 15 1.97 28.75 -13.67
C ALA A 15 1.11 27.73 -12.91
N VAL A 16 1.14 26.46 -13.33
CA VAL A 16 0.48 25.37 -12.60
C VAL A 16 1.37 25.01 -11.40
N SER A 17 0.93 25.40 -10.20
CA SER A 17 1.58 24.98 -8.95
C SER A 17 1.13 23.56 -8.62
N VAL A 18 2.05 22.60 -8.66
CA VAL A 18 1.79 21.21 -8.24
C VAL A 18 1.98 21.14 -6.73
N ALA A 19 0.87 21.18 -5.98
CA ALA A 19 0.92 20.99 -4.53
C ALA A 19 1.42 19.57 -4.21
N HIS A 20 2.65 19.45 -3.71
CA HIS A 20 3.16 18.21 -3.13
C HIS A 20 2.63 18.11 -1.70
N ALA A 21 1.73 17.15 -1.45
CA ALA A 21 1.31 16.82 -0.10
C ALA A 21 2.51 16.25 0.67
N ALA A 22 2.84 16.85 1.81
CA ALA A 22 3.83 16.30 2.73
C ALA A 22 3.33 14.94 3.23
N GLN A 23 4.12 13.89 3.00
CA GLN A 23 3.79 12.55 3.46
C GLN A 23 4.12 12.46 4.95
N LEU A 24 3.25 11.83 5.75
CA LEU A 24 3.54 11.55 7.15
C LEU A 24 4.75 10.60 7.20
N THR A 25 5.92 11.12 7.56
CA THR A 25 7.12 10.32 7.81
C THR A 25 7.20 10.06 9.31
N VAL A 26 7.01 8.80 9.71
CA VAL A 26 7.43 8.36 11.05
C VAL A 26 8.94 8.18 10.96
N GLU A 27 9.72 9.08 11.55
CA GLU A 27 11.19 9.16 11.40
C GLU A 27 11.93 7.86 11.76
N GLU A 28 11.30 6.97 12.53
CA GLU A 28 11.86 5.67 12.92
C GLU A 28 11.55 4.54 11.91
N ILE A 29 10.62 4.79 10.98
CA ILE A 29 10.23 3.84 9.95
C ILE A 29 10.98 4.18 8.66
N ASP A 30 12.08 3.47 8.41
CA ASP A 30 12.82 3.57 7.16
C ASP A 30 11.97 3.05 5.98
N ALA A 31 11.43 3.97 5.21
CA ALA A 31 10.60 3.68 4.04
C ALA A 31 11.41 3.10 2.86
N ASP A 32 12.73 3.28 2.83
CA ASP A 32 13.58 2.81 1.73
C ASP A 32 13.85 1.30 1.81
N ALA A 33 13.70 0.70 3.00
CA ALA A 33 13.75 -0.75 3.22
C ALA A 33 12.47 -1.49 2.77
N ARG A 34 11.50 -0.81 2.16
CA ARG A 34 10.18 -1.34 1.82
C ARG A 34 10.23 -2.40 0.71
N GLN A 35 9.84 -3.63 1.06
CA GLN A 35 9.60 -4.70 0.11
C GLN A 35 8.14 -4.79 -0.30
N GLN A 36 7.90 -4.80 -1.60
CA GLN A 36 6.55 -4.90 -2.14
C GLN A 36 6.26 -6.29 -2.73
N THR A 37 5.18 -6.89 -2.26
CA THR A 37 4.67 -8.19 -2.69
C THR A 37 3.28 -8.03 -3.30
N VAL A 38 2.98 -8.83 -4.32
CA VAL A 38 1.65 -8.87 -4.95
C VAL A 38 1.06 -10.24 -4.69
N TYR A 39 -0.20 -10.28 -4.29
CA TYR A 39 -0.96 -11.50 -4.06
C TYR A 39 -2.16 -11.57 -5.01
N GLN A 40 -2.50 -12.79 -5.42
CA GLN A 40 -3.79 -13.08 -6.05
C GLN A 40 -4.63 -13.85 -5.04
N CYS A 41 -5.84 -13.37 -4.74
CA CYS A 41 -6.74 -13.99 -3.77
C CYS A 41 -7.93 -14.65 -4.47
N ALA A 42 -8.45 -15.75 -3.93
CA ALA A 42 -9.54 -16.48 -4.55
C ALA A 42 -10.86 -15.69 -4.54
N ASN A 43 -11.11 -14.94 -3.48
CA ASN A 43 -12.33 -14.15 -3.28
C ASN A 43 -12.21 -12.67 -3.72
N HIS A 44 -11.08 -12.27 -4.30
CA HIS A 44 -10.84 -10.89 -4.76
C HIS A 44 -10.15 -10.88 -6.12
N LYS A 45 -10.84 -10.37 -7.15
CA LYS A 45 -10.33 -10.42 -8.54
C LYS A 45 -9.07 -9.57 -8.77
N PRO A 46 -9.01 -8.29 -8.33
CA PRO A 46 -7.81 -7.49 -8.51
C PRO A 46 -6.62 -8.06 -7.72
N PRO A 47 -5.38 -7.95 -8.22
CA PRO A 47 -4.20 -8.29 -7.43
C PRO A 47 -4.04 -7.35 -6.23
N VAL A 48 -3.72 -7.93 -5.07
CA VAL A 48 -3.53 -7.20 -3.81
C VAL A 48 -2.05 -6.88 -3.65
N ARG A 49 -1.71 -5.60 -3.60
CA ARG A 49 -0.34 -5.13 -3.38
C ARG A 49 -0.14 -4.83 -1.91
N VAL A 50 0.75 -5.58 -1.28
CA VAL A 50 1.13 -5.39 0.12
C VAL A 50 2.58 -4.94 0.18
N SER A 51 2.87 -4.05 1.12
CA SER A 51 4.24 -3.61 1.37
C SER A 51 4.66 -3.99 2.77
N TYR A 52 5.89 -4.47 2.91
CA TYR A 52 6.48 -4.91 4.18
C TYR A 52 7.78 -4.16 4.42
N TRP A 53 8.09 -3.88 5.68
CA TRP A 53 9.38 -3.33 6.08
C TRP A 53 9.65 -3.66 7.54
N LEU A 54 10.94 -3.80 7.85
CA LEU A 54 11.47 -3.97 9.21
C LEU A 54 12.13 -2.66 9.60
N ALA A 55 11.61 -2.00 10.64
CA ALA A 55 12.21 -0.79 11.17
C ALA A 55 13.50 -1.11 11.93
N GLY A 56 14.38 -0.11 12.07
CA GLY A 56 15.67 -0.27 12.75
C GLY A 56 15.55 -0.69 14.22
N ASN A 57 14.40 -0.45 14.84
CA ASN A 57 14.09 -0.87 16.21
C ASN A 57 13.59 -2.33 16.33
N GLY A 58 13.54 -3.07 15.21
CA GLY A 58 13.12 -4.47 15.16
C GLY A 58 11.62 -4.69 14.96
N GLN A 59 10.79 -3.64 14.91
CA GLN A 59 9.37 -3.76 14.61
C GLN A 59 9.13 -4.01 13.13
N SER A 60 8.15 -4.86 12.80
CA SER A 60 7.79 -5.18 11.42
C SER A 60 6.40 -4.67 11.10
N PHE A 61 6.24 -4.16 9.88
CA PHE A 61 5.00 -3.54 9.45
C PHE A 61 4.53 -4.09 8.12
N ALA A 62 3.22 -4.05 7.91
CA ALA A 62 2.60 -4.33 6.63
C ALA A 62 1.60 -3.23 6.25
N LEU A 63 1.73 -2.64 5.06
CA LEU A 63 0.70 -1.80 4.47
C LEU A 63 -0.21 -2.67 3.59
N VAL A 64 -1.45 -2.87 4.05
CA VAL A 64 -2.43 -3.74 3.40
C VAL A 64 -3.67 -2.93 3.04
N PRO A 65 -4.20 -3.05 1.81
CA PRO A 65 -5.49 -2.47 1.48
C PRO A 65 -6.63 -3.23 2.18
N VAL A 66 -7.48 -2.49 2.88
CA VAL A 66 -8.75 -2.98 3.46
C VAL A 66 -9.85 -2.09 2.90
N ASP A 67 -10.82 -2.67 2.19
CA ASP A 67 -11.93 -1.94 1.56
C ASP A 67 -11.48 -0.70 0.77
N GLY A 68 -10.37 -0.83 0.03
CA GLY A 68 -9.80 0.26 -0.79
C GLY A 68 -8.95 1.27 -0.03
N LYS A 69 -8.87 1.20 1.30
CA LYS A 69 -8.03 2.07 2.14
C LYS A 69 -6.74 1.37 2.55
N GLN A 70 -5.60 2.03 2.37
CA GLN A 70 -4.33 1.54 2.91
C GLN A 70 -4.34 1.65 4.43
N MET A 71 -4.10 0.54 5.11
CA MET A 71 -3.97 0.48 6.56
C MET A 71 -2.59 -0.06 6.93
N LEU A 72 -1.99 0.56 7.94
CA LEU A 72 -0.72 0.13 8.51
C LEU A 72 -1.00 -0.90 9.60
N PHE A 73 -0.46 -2.10 9.40
CA PHE A 73 -0.50 -3.19 10.36
C PHE A 73 0.86 -3.33 11.04
N VAL A 74 0.85 -3.62 12.33
CA VAL A 74 2.04 -3.88 13.14
C VAL A 74 2.11 -5.37 13.44
N ASP A 75 3.31 -5.95 13.44
CA ASP A 75 3.50 -7.35 13.76
C ASP A 75 3.04 -7.69 15.20
N THR A 76 2.59 -8.92 15.36
CA THR A 76 2.09 -9.47 16.63
C THR A 76 2.54 -10.92 16.77
N VAL A 77 2.52 -11.41 18.01
CA VAL A 77 2.91 -12.80 18.31
C VAL A 77 2.07 -13.79 17.49
N SER A 78 2.73 -14.81 16.94
CA SER A 78 2.08 -15.88 16.21
C SER A 78 2.81 -17.21 16.42
N ALA A 79 2.09 -18.33 16.36
CA ALA A 79 2.70 -19.65 16.47
C ALA A 79 3.47 -20.06 15.19
N SER A 80 3.05 -19.56 14.02
CA SER A 80 3.74 -19.81 12.76
C SER A 80 3.44 -18.71 11.75
N GLY A 81 4.44 -18.33 10.95
CA GLY A 81 4.27 -17.25 9.98
C GLY A 81 4.35 -15.87 10.64
N ALA A 82 3.93 -14.85 9.89
CA ALA A 82 3.94 -13.47 10.36
C ALA A 82 2.52 -12.93 10.44
N ARG A 83 2.07 -12.61 11.66
CA ARG A 83 0.74 -12.05 11.94
C ARG A 83 0.88 -10.57 12.21
N TYR A 84 0.09 -9.76 11.51
CA TYR A 84 0.04 -8.32 11.67
C TYR A 84 -1.39 -7.87 12.01
N GLN A 85 -1.53 -6.86 12.86
CA GLN A 85 -2.81 -6.34 13.34
C GLN A 85 -2.97 -4.85 13.03
N ALA A 86 -4.15 -4.43 12.58
CA ALA A 86 -4.56 -3.02 12.47
C ALA A 86 -6.02 -2.87 12.92
N GLY A 87 -6.23 -2.36 14.13
CA GLY A 87 -7.55 -2.34 14.75
C GLY A 87 -8.15 -3.75 14.82
N ARG A 88 -9.34 -3.94 14.27
CA ARG A 88 -10.01 -5.25 14.21
C ARG A 88 -9.50 -6.20 13.12
N TYR A 89 -8.62 -5.74 12.24
CA TYR A 89 -8.18 -6.52 11.09
C TYR A 89 -6.86 -7.23 11.34
N THR A 90 -6.79 -8.48 10.90
CA THR A 90 -5.57 -9.28 10.93
C THR A 90 -5.13 -9.65 9.54
N TRP A 91 -3.89 -9.32 9.22
CA TRP A 91 -3.20 -9.84 8.06
C TRP A 91 -2.20 -10.91 8.51
N TRP A 92 -2.38 -12.16 8.07
CA TRP A 92 -1.50 -13.26 8.46
C TRP A 92 -0.90 -13.92 7.23
N THR A 93 0.43 -14.00 7.18
CA THR A 93 1.17 -14.67 6.11
C THR A 93 1.84 -15.95 6.61
N LYS A 94 1.91 -16.95 5.74
CA LYS A 94 2.65 -18.21 5.97
C LYS A 94 3.30 -18.65 4.66
N GLY A 95 4.63 -18.54 4.59
CA GLY A 95 5.34 -18.77 3.33
C GLY A 95 4.88 -17.81 2.25
N LYS A 96 4.29 -18.33 1.17
CA LYS A 96 3.76 -17.55 0.05
C LYS A 96 2.26 -17.26 0.16
N GLU A 97 1.61 -17.80 1.18
CA GLU A 97 0.17 -17.66 1.39
C GLU A 97 -0.14 -16.51 2.34
N ALA A 98 -1.32 -15.93 2.21
CA ALA A 98 -1.81 -14.90 3.12
C ALA A 98 -3.34 -14.87 3.23
N THR A 99 -3.81 -14.32 4.35
CA THR A 99 -5.23 -14.14 4.65
C THR A 99 -5.46 -12.82 5.39
N LEU A 100 -6.49 -12.07 5.00
CA LEU A 100 -7.00 -10.91 5.72
C LEU A 100 -8.34 -11.26 6.40
N ARG A 101 -8.42 -11.11 7.72
CA ARG A 101 -9.64 -11.34 8.50
C ARG A 101 -10.09 -10.09 9.26
N ASP A 102 -11.39 -9.99 9.46
CA ASP A 102 -12.00 -9.14 10.49
C ASP A 102 -12.22 -10.00 11.73
N GLU A 103 -11.51 -9.69 12.82
CA GLU A 103 -11.51 -10.51 14.05
C GLU A 103 -12.76 -10.33 14.91
N ILE A 104 -13.61 -9.34 14.62
CA ILE A 104 -14.90 -9.18 15.31
C ILE A 104 -16.08 -9.67 14.47
N ALA A 105 -15.83 -10.17 13.26
CA ALA A 105 -16.84 -10.87 12.48
C ALA A 105 -17.18 -12.23 13.11
N ASP A 106 -18.29 -12.83 12.68
CA ASP A 106 -18.61 -14.20 13.09
C ASP A 106 -17.44 -15.15 12.70
N PRO A 107 -16.98 -16.04 13.59
CA PRO A 107 -15.83 -16.91 13.33
C PRO A 107 -15.96 -17.82 12.08
N GLN A 108 -17.19 -18.08 11.64
CA GLN A 108 -17.48 -18.86 10.43
C GLN A 108 -17.57 -17.99 9.17
N SER A 109 -17.51 -16.67 9.31
CA SER A 109 -17.51 -15.76 8.16
C SER A 109 -16.26 -15.97 7.31
N PRO A 110 -16.40 -15.90 5.97
CA PRO A 110 -15.24 -15.96 5.10
C PRO A 110 -14.29 -14.77 5.38
N PRO A 111 -12.97 -14.96 5.17
CA PRO A 111 -12.02 -13.86 5.28
C PRO A 111 -12.33 -12.75 4.26
N LEU A 112 -11.90 -11.53 4.57
CA LEU A 112 -11.98 -10.40 3.64
C LEU A 112 -11.13 -10.66 2.40
N LEU A 113 -9.94 -11.21 2.59
CA LEU A 113 -9.08 -11.74 1.53
C LEU A 113 -8.67 -13.15 1.90
N GLY A 114 -9.13 -14.13 1.12
CA GLY A 114 -8.93 -15.56 1.37
C GLY A 114 -8.09 -16.22 0.27
N ASP A 115 -7.36 -17.26 0.68
CA ASP A 115 -6.54 -18.10 -0.18
C ASP A 115 -5.62 -17.27 -1.10
N CYS A 116 -5.01 -16.23 -0.52
CA CYS A 116 -4.12 -15.36 -1.26
C CYS A 116 -2.77 -16.04 -1.46
N VAL A 117 -2.27 -16.02 -2.70
CA VAL A 117 -0.96 -16.58 -3.04
C VAL A 117 -0.10 -15.51 -3.69
N GLN A 118 1.15 -15.42 -3.25
CA GLN A 118 2.13 -14.49 -3.80
C GLN A 118 2.35 -14.77 -5.30
N VAL A 119 2.25 -13.70 -6.09
CA VAL A 119 2.59 -13.72 -7.51
C VAL A 119 4.11 -13.55 -7.64
N GLU A 120 4.78 -14.55 -8.19
CA GLU A 120 6.21 -14.51 -8.45
C GLU A 120 6.55 -13.40 -9.45
N LYS A 121 7.50 -12.52 -9.09
CA LYS A 121 8.07 -11.58 -10.06
C LYS A 121 8.94 -12.39 -11.01
N LYS A 122 8.59 -12.46 -12.31
CA LYS A 122 9.50 -13.02 -13.32
C LYS A 122 10.81 -12.22 -13.28
N LYS A 123 11.90 -12.86 -12.88
CA LYS A 123 13.24 -12.26 -12.90
C LYS A 123 13.56 -11.93 -14.36
N LYS A 124 13.70 -10.63 -14.68
CA LYS A 124 14.15 -10.18 -16.00
C LYS A 124 15.56 -10.73 -16.19
N LYS A 125 15.73 -11.72 -17.09
CA LYS A 125 17.06 -12.18 -17.50
C LYS A 125 17.75 -10.99 -18.17
N GLY A 126 18.86 -10.55 -17.57
CA GLY A 126 19.81 -9.66 -18.21
C GLY A 126 20.65 -10.41 -19.22
#